data_AF-A0A382LK62-F1
#
_entry.id   AF-A0A382LK62-F1
#
_cell.length_a   1.000
_cell.length_b   1.000
_cell.length_c   1.000
_cell.angle_alpha   90.00
_cell.angle_beta   90.00
_cell.angle_gamma   90.00
#
_symmetry.space_group_name_H-M   'P 1'
#
loop_
_entity.id
_entity.type
_entity.pdbx_description
1 polymer ?
#
loop_
_entity_poly.entity_id
_entity_poly.type
_entity_poly.pdbx_seq_one_letter_code
_entity_poly.pdbx_strand_id
1 'polypeptide(L)'
;MSKITSKIGWKFDNTYSKLPDTMLSRLAPIPVKAPKVVIINHSLSKELGLDFSNTSNENLALMFSGNLLPEGSDTIAQAYAGHQFGHFTMLGDGRAIVIGEHFSKNNQRFDIQFKGSGKTPFSRNGDGRAALGPMLREYIISEAIHALNIPTTRSLAVVKTGETVMRETPLIGAILTRVAKSHIRVGTFQYAVISDDKKNLKTLFDYTVDRHYPHIKDSKTPALDLIKTVIEKQTKLVVDWMRVGFIHGVMNTDNMAISGETIDYGPCAFMDTYDP
;
A
#
# COMPACT_ATOMS: atom_id res chain seq x y z
N MET A 1 -21.42 -18.44 2.38
CA MET A 1 -20.24 -17.68 1.91
C MET A 1 -19.58 -16.87 3.02
N SER A 2 -20.31 -16.24 3.97
CA SER A 2 -19.71 -15.58 5.15
C SER A 2 -18.90 -16.53 6.07
N LYS A 3 -19.28 -17.81 6.15
CA LYS A 3 -18.52 -18.83 6.91
C LYS A 3 -17.14 -19.19 6.31
N ILE A 4 -16.82 -18.79 5.07
CA ILE A 4 -15.55 -19.15 4.41
C ILE A 4 -14.45 -18.16 4.81
N THR A 5 -14.78 -16.87 4.95
CA THR A 5 -13.81 -15.82 5.29
C THR A 5 -13.40 -15.82 6.77
N SER A 6 -14.28 -16.28 7.67
CA SER A 6 -14.00 -16.26 9.12
C SER A 6 -12.91 -17.25 9.56
N LYS A 7 -12.60 -18.28 8.75
CA LYS A 7 -11.57 -19.28 9.06
C LYS A 7 -10.15 -18.89 8.63
N ILE A 8 -10.00 -17.85 7.81
CA ILE A 8 -8.69 -17.47 7.26
C ILE A 8 -7.83 -16.72 8.31
N GLY A 9 -8.44 -16.12 9.32
CA GLY A 9 -7.73 -15.43 10.39
C GLY A 9 -7.57 -13.91 10.21
N TRP A 10 -8.33 -13.30 9.29
CA TRP A 10 -8.39 -11.84 9.19
C TRP A 10 -8.84 -11.21 10.51
N LYS A 11 -8.14 -10.15 10.92
CA LYS A 11 -8.40 -9.38 12.14
C LYS A 11 -8.25 -7.91 11.81
N PHE A 12 -9.33 -7.29 11.35
CA PHE A 12 -9.32 -5.89 10.95
C PHE A 12 -9.66 -4.95 12.11
N ASP A 13 -8.90 -3.86 12.24
CA ASP A 13 -9.16 -2.72 13.13
C ASP A 13 -8.89 -1.43 12.35
N ASN A 14 -9.89 -0.99 11.58
CA ASN A 14 -9.76 0.07 10.58
C ASN A 14 -9.72 1.45 11.25
N THR A 15 -8.55 1.87 11.68
CA THR A 15 -8.34 3.16 12.37
C THR A 15 -8.14 4.33 11.41
N TYR A 16 -7.47 4.15 10.26
CA TYR A 16 -7.35 5.23 9.27
C TYR A 16 -8.72 5.67 8.75
N SER A 17 -9.67 4.73 8.62
CA SER A 17 -11.02 5.06 8.17
C SER A 17 -11.78 5.95 9.15
N LYS A 18 -11.30 6.14 10.39
CA LYS A 18 -11.89 7.05 11.38
C LYS A 18 -11.33 8.48 11.27
N LEU A 19 -10.35 8.71 10.40
CA LEU A 19 -9.83 10.05 10.10
C LEU A 19 -10.88 10.87 9.32
N PRO A 20 -10.73 12.21 9.26
CA PRO A 20 -11.67 13.08 8.55
C PRO A 20 -11.89 12.64 7.10
N ASP A 21 -13.13 12.75 6.62
CA ASP A 21 -13.52 12.38 5.25
C ASP A 21 -12.80 13.20 4.16
N THR A 22 -12.13 14.31 4.51
CA THR A 22 -11.25 15.02 3.58
C THR A 22 -9.99 14.21 3.23
N MET A 23 -9.58 13.25 4.06
CA MET A 23 -8.35 12.47 3.89
C MET A 23 -8.57 11.13 3.20
N LEU A 24 -9.83 10.76 2.90
CA LEU A 24 -10.19 9.48 2.33
C LEU A 24 -11.50 9.53 1.56
N SER A 25 -11.75 8.52 0.75
CA SER A 25 -13.06 8.24 0.18
C SER A 25 -13.44 6.80 0.48
N ARG A 26 -14.68 6.55 0.91
CA ARG A 26 -15.20 5.19 1.15
C ARG A 26 -15.79 4.63 -0.13
N LEU A 27 -15.22 3.53 -0.60
CA LEU A 27 -15.67 2.83 -1.79
C LEU A 27 -15.14 1.40 -1.81
N ALA A 28 -15.96 0.49 -2.32
CA ALA A 28 -15.56 -0.90 -2.53
C ALA A 28 -14.74 -1.05 -3.83
N PRO A 29 -13.88 -2.08 -3.91
CA PRO A 29 -13.32 -2.55 -5.18
C PRO A 29 -14.38 -2.76 -6.25
N ILE A 30 -14.06 -2.42 -7.50
CA ILE A 30 -14.93 -2.71 -8.65
C ILE A 30 -14.72 -4.19 -9.01
N PRO A 31 -15.76 -5.05 -8.90
CA PRO A 31 -15.65 -6.47 -9.21
C PRO A 31 -15.10 -6.75 -10.61
N VAL A 32 -14.49 -7.91 -10.78
CA VAL A 32 -13.90 -8.36 -12.04
C VAL A 32 -14.56 -9.64 -12.54
N LYS A 33 -14.48 -9.89 -13.85
CA LYS A 33 -15.31 -10.91 -14.51
C LYS A 33 -14.95 -12.35 -14.18
N ALA A 34 -13.67 -12.69 -14.20
CA ALA A 34 -13.21 -14.07 -14.05
C ALA A 34 -11.85 -14.12 -13.34
N PRO A 35 -11.82 -13.82 -12.03
CA PRO A 35 -10.57 -13.74 -11.31
C PRO A 35 -9.87 -15.09 -11.21
N LYS A 36 -8.55 -15.11 -11.35
CA LYS A 36 -7.72 -16.32 -11.18
C LYS A 36 -6.45 -15.99 -10.41
N VAL A 37 -6.12 -16.81 -9.42
CA VAL A 37 -4.83 -16.70 -8.70
C VAL A 37 -3.68 -16.89 -9.68
N VAL A 38 -2.70 -15.99 -9.61
CA VAL A 38 -1.41 -16.12 -10.30
C VAL A 38 -0.36 -16.61 -9.32
N ILE A 39 -0.27 -15.94 -8.16
CA ILE A 39 0.68 -16.28 -7.11
C ILE A 39 0.13 -15.84 -5.75
N ILE A 40 0.47 -16.61 -4.71
CA ILE A 40 0.20 -16.32 -3.30
C ILE A 40 1.51 -16.44 -2.54
N ASN A 41 1.79 -15.47 -1.69
CA ASN A 41 2.94 -15.48 -0.80
C ASN A 41 2.60 -16.21 0.50
N HIS A 42 2.86 -17.52 0.52
CA HIS A 42 2.60 -18.35 1.71
C HIS A 42 3.54 -18.07 2.88
N SER A 43 4.72 -17.47 2.66
CA SER A 43 5.58 -17.03 3.77
C SER A 43 4.94 -15.85 4.48
N LEU A 44 4.59 -14.82 3.72
CA LEU A 44 3.95 -13.62 4.25
C LEU A 44 2.59 -13.94 4.87
N SER A 45 1.80 -14.87 4.30
CA SER A 45 0.53 -15.26 4.91
C SER A 45 0.72 -15.83 6.33
N LYS A 46 1.74 -16.67 6.54
CA LYS A 46 2.09 -17.21 7.86
C LYS A 46 2.62 -16.14 8.83
N GLU A 47 3.32 -15.13 8.33
CA GLU A 47 3.75 -13.97 9.12
C GLU A 47 2.54 -13.15 9.60
N LEU A 48 1.57 -12.93 8.70
CA LEU A 48 0.31 -12.25 9.01
C LEU A 48 -0.64 -13.11 9.87
N GLY A 49 -0.40 -14.41 9.99
CA GLY A 49 -1.31 -15.31 10.71
C GLY A 49 -2.55 -15.67 9.89
N LEU A 50 -2.45 -15.62 8.57
CA LEU A 50 -3.49 -15.97 7.61
C LEU A 50 -3.28 -17.42 7.11
N ASP A 51 -4.30 -18.25 7.27
CA ASP A 51 -4.31 -19.64 6.79
C ASP A 51 -5.23 -19.79 5.56
N PHE A 52 -4.61 -20.08 4.43
CA PHE A 52 -5.31 -20.29 3.16
C PHE A 52 -5.46 -21.78 2.80
N SER A 53 -4.94 -22.71 3.60
CA SER A 53 -4.87 -24.15 3.28
C SER A 53 -6.23 -24.78 3.00
N ASN A 54 -7.27 -24.31 3.69
CA ASN A 54 -8.64 -24.81 3.57
C ASN A 54 -9.53 -23.96 2.63
N THR A 55 -8.93 -23.09 1.82
CA THR A 55 -9.65 -22.21 0.89
C THR A 55 -9.26 -22.54 -0.55
N SER A 56 -10.24 -22.79 -1.41
CA SER A 56 -9.97 -23.09 -2.82
C SER A 56 -9.38 -21.88 -3.55
N ASN A 57 -8.62 -22.12 -4.62
CA ASN A 57 -8.03 -21.05 -5.44
C ASN A 57 -9.09 -20.13 -6.05
N GLU A 58 -10.29 -20.63 -6.34
CA GLU A 58 -11.41 -19.82 -6.83
C GLU A 58 -11.88 -18.82 -5.77
N ASN A 59 -12.02 -19.27 -4.52
CA ASN A 59 -12.40 -18.40 -3.41
C ASN A 59 -11.29 -17.41 -3.07
N LEU A 60 -10.02 -17.82 -3.12
CA LEU A 60 -8.88 -16.90 -2.94
C LEU A 60 -8.81 -15.88 -4.09
N ALA A 61 -9.10 -16.29 -5.32
CA ALA A 61 -9.17 -15.38 -6.45
C ALA A 61 -10.28 -14.33 -6.28
N LEU A 62 -11.48 -14.76 -5.86
CA LEU A 62 -12.59 -13.84 -5.55
C LEU A 62 -12.23 -12.88 -4.41
N MET A 63 -11.50 -13.36 -3.41
CA MET A 63 -11.07 -12.55 -2.27
C MET A 63 -10.06 -11.48 -2.67
N PHE A 64 -8.95 -11.89 -3.27
CA PHE A 64 -7.85 -10.99 -3.64
C PHE A 64 -8.13 -10.14 -4.89
N SER A 65 -9.25 -10.37 -5.57
CA SER A 65 -9.76 -9.45 -6.61
C SER A 65 -10.75 -8.42 -6.06
N GLY A 66 -11.20 -8.56 -4.81
CA GLY A 66 -12.22 -7.70 -4.22
C GLY A 66 -13.66 -8.03 -4.65
N ASN A 67 -13.88 -9.13 -5.37
CA ASN A 67 -15.23 -9.63 -5.65
C ASN A 67 -15.93 -10.14 -4.37
N LEU A 68 -15.15 -10.63 -3.41
CA LEU A 68 -15.59 -11.00 -2.08
C LEU A 68 -14.65 -10.36 -1.06
N LEU A 69 -15.17 -9.49 -0.20
CA LEU A 69 -14.37 -8.90 0.86
C LEU A 69 -14.37 -9.80 2.11
N PRO A 70 -13.22 -9.94 2.80
CA PRO A 70 -13.22 -10.60 4.10
C PRO A 70 -14.08 -9.82 5.12
N GLU A 71 -14.59 -10.54 6.12
CA GLU A 71 -15.38 -9.94 7.19
C GLU A 71 -14.56 -8.89 7.96
N GLY A 72 -15.18 -7.77 8.31
CA GLY A 72 -14.52 -6.65 8.99
C GLY A 72 -13.76 -5.68 8.07
N SER A 73 -13.77 -5.89 6.75
CA SER A 73 -13.21 -4.92 5.80
C SER A 73 -13.93 -3.56 5.88
N ASP A 74 -13.19 -2.46 5.82
CA ASP A 74 -13.71 -1.10 5.68
C ASP A 74 -12.90 -0.39 4.58
N THR A 75 -13.47 -0.37 3.39
CA THR A 75 -12.72 -0.11 2.16
C THR A 75 -12.63 1.38 1.85
N ILE A 76 -11.41 1.88 1.72
CA ILE A 76 -11.14 3.30 1.46
C ILE A 76 -10.09 3.49 0.36
N ALA A 77 -10.16 4.62 -0.33
CA ALA A 77 -9.05 5.19 -1.08
C ALA A 77 -8.52 6.41 -0.31
N GLN A 78 -7.21 6.51 -0.11
CA GLN A 78 -6.60 7.63 0.62
C GLN A 78 -6.42 8.84 -0.29
N ALA A 79 -6.71 10.04 0.24
CA ALA A 79 -6.34 11.30 -0.38
C ALA A 79 -4.92 11.69 0.04
N TYR A 80 -4.10 12.11 -0.92
CA TYR A 80 -2.77 12.67 -0.65
C TYR A 80 -2.37 13.61 -1.79
N ALA A 81 -1.27 14.32 -1.63
CA ALA A 81 -0.68 15.16 -2.65
C ALA A 81 0.77 14.72 -2.89
N GLY A 82 1.49 15.41 -3.76
CA GLY A 82 2.90 15.12 -3.95
C GLY A 82 3.59 16.17 -4.81
N HIS A 83 4.89 16.27 -4.66
CA HIS A 83 5.76 16.94 -5.61
C HIS A 83 6.26 15.87 -6.59
N GLN A 84 5.68 15.87 -7.79
CA GLN A 84 6.09 15.00 -8.87
C GLN A 84 7.14 15.71 -9.71
N PHE A 85 8.37 15.20 -9.69
CA PHE A 85 9.51 15.82 -10.38
C PHE A 85 9.65 17.33 -10.07
N GLY A 86 9.46 17.70 -8.80
CA GLY A 86 9.55 19.09 -8.33
C GLY A 86 8.26 19.91 -8.43
N HIS A 87 7.21 19.40 -9.10
CA HIS A 87 5.94 20.12 -9.26
C HIS A 87 4.85 19.60 -8.33
N PHE A 88 4.26 20.49 -7.55
CA PHE A 88 3.17 20.14 -6.64
C PHE A 88 1.90 19.72 -7.40
N THR A 89 1.24 18.66 -6.95
CA THR A 89 -0.01 18.17 -7.53
C THR A 89 -0.88 17.41 -6.52
N MET A 90 -2.20 17.56 -6.65
CA MET A 90 -3.20 16.84 -5.82
C MET A 90 -3.43 15.43 -6.37
N LEU A 91 -3.23 14.42 -5.53
CA LEU A 91 -3.24 13.00 -5.90
C LEU A 91 -4.25 12.24 -5.02
N GLY A 92 -3.92 11.00 -4.69
CA GLY A 92 -4.73 10.05 -3.96
C GLY A 92 -4.58 8.67 -4.58
N ASP A 93 -5.16 7.68 -3.92
CA ASP A 93 -5.15 6.30 -4.39
C ASP A 93 -6.00 6.17 -5.67
N GLY A 94 -5.42 6.48 -6.82
CA GLY A 94 -6.12 6.56 -8.10
C GLY A 94 -6.42 5.22 -8.78
N ARG A 95 -5.90 4.12 -8.24
CA ARG A 95 -6.20 2.75 -8.68
C ARG A 95 -6.02 1.75 -7.56
N ALA A 96 -6.08 2.22 -6.32
CA ALA A 96 -5.81 1.42 -5.16
C ALA A 96 -6.91 1.61 -4.13
N ILE A 97 -7.23 0.56 -3.40
CA ILE A 97 -8.21 0.58 -2.32
C ILE A 97 -7.61 -0.19 -1.15
N VAL A 98 -7.46 0.48 -0.02
CA VAL A 98 -7.16 -0.17 1.26
C VAL A 98 -8.43 -0.91 1.68
N ILE A 99 -8.34 -2.22 1.88
CA ILE A 99 -9.50 -3.02 2.31
C ILE A 99 -9.66 -3.07 3.82
N GLY A 100 -8.58 -2.76 4.55
CA GLY A 100 -8.59 -2.67 5.99
C GLY A 100 -7.20 -2.71 6.60
N GLU A 101 -7.15 -2.56 7.92
CA GLU A 101 -5.93 -2.61 8.72
C GLU A 101 -5.89 -3.90 9.54
N HIS A 102 -5.03 -4.83 9.16
CA HIS A 102 -4.96 -6.16 9.74
C HIS A 102 -3.92 -6.26 10.85
N PHE A 103 -4.28 -6.86 11.98
CA PHE A 103 -3.33 -7.29 13.00
C PHE A 103 -2.77 -8.68 12.72
N SER A 104 -1.45 -8.74 12.56
CA SER A 104 -0.71 -10.01 12.48
C SER A 104 -0.73 -10.80 13.78
N LYS A 105 -0.23 -12.05 13.75
CA LYS A 105 -0.05 -12.90 14.94
C LYS A 105 0.83 -12.27 16.04
N ASN A 106 1.72 -11.34 15.68
CA ASN A 106 2.60 -10.62 16.60
C ASN A 106 2.02 -9.26 17.03
N ASN A 107 0.71 -9.05 16.84
CA ASN A 107 0.00 -7.81 17.17
C ASN A 107 0.56 -6.55 16.46
N GLN A 108 1.24 -6.74 15.32
CA GLN A 108 1.64 -5.64 14.44
C GLN A 108 0.54 -5.36 13.44
N ARG A 109 0.22 -4.07 13.24
CA ARG A 109 -0.81 -3.60 12.31
C ARG A 109 -0.23 -3.37 10.92
N PHE A 110 -0.93 -3.85 9.90
CA PHE A 110 -0.59 -3.66 8.50
C PHE A 110 -1.79 -3.19 7.70
N ASP A 111 -1.58 -2.24 6.79
CA ASP A 111 -2.57 -1.91 5.77
C ASP A 111 -2.57 -3.01 4.71
N ILE A 112 -3.76 -3.47 4.32
CA ILE A 112 -3.95 -4.38 3.19
C ILE A 112 -4.57 -3.57 2.05
N GLN A 113 -3.87 -3.43 0.93
CA GLN A 113 -4.27 -2.61 -0.19
C GLN A 113 -4.35 -3.43 -1.48
N PHE A 114 -5.46 -3.32 -2.19
CA PHE A 114 -5.59 -3.84 -3.55
C PHE A 114 -5.17 -2.76 -4.54
N LYS A 115 -4.20 -3.05 -5.41
CA LYS A 115 -3.75 -2.16 -6.50
C LYS A 115 -4.23 -2.73 -7.83
N GLY A 116 -4.93 -1.91 -8.62
CA GLY A 116 -5.67 -2.31 -9.83
C GLY A 116 -7.15 -2.61 -9.59
N SER A 117 -7.67 -2.30 -8.40
CA SER A 117 -9.01 -2.68 -7.94
C SER A 117 -10.16 -1.80 -8.44
N GLY A 118 -9.91 -0.91 -9.40
CA GLY A 118 -10.93 -0.08 -10.03
C GLY A 118 -10.72 1.42 -9.81
N LYS A 119 -11.61 2.18 -10.45
CA LYS A 119 -11.58 3.65 -10.44
C LYS A 119 -12.02 4.18 -9.08
N THR A 120 -11.37 5.25 -8.65
CA THR A 120 -11.66 6.02 -7.42
C THR A 120 -11.84 7.50 -7.79
N PRO A 121 -12.30 8.36 -6.86
CA PRO A 121 -12.32 9.81 -7.09
C PRO A 121 -10.93 10.39 -7.44
N PHE A 122 -9.85 9.70 -7.08
CA PHE A 122 -8.47 10.12 -7.30
C PHE A 122 -7.87 9.59 -8.61
N SER A 123 -8.62 8.82 -9.41
CA SER A 123 -8.11 8.22 -10.65
C SER A 123 -7.78 9.22 -11.74
N ARG A 124 -8.23 10.48 -11.62
CA ARG A 124 -8.16 11.48 -12.71
C ARG A 124 -8.76 10.86 -13.99
N ASN A 125 -7.98 10.82 -15.06
CA ASN A 125 -8.35 10.22 -16.36
C ASN A 125 -8.03 8.72 -16.47
N GLY A 126 -7.50 8.09 -15.42
CA GLY A 126 -7.18 6.67 -15.41
C GLY A 126 -8.40 5.75 -15.28
N ASP A 127 -8.26 4.52 -15.77
CA ASP A 127 -9.27 3.46 -15.69
C ASP A 127 -9.33 2.76 -14.31
N GLY A 128 -8.37 3.04 -13.43
CA GLY A 128 -8.26 2.40 -12.12
C GLY A 128 -7.81 0.93 -12.17
N ARG A 129 -7.42 0.42 -13.34
CA ARG A 129 -6.99 -0.97 -13.54
C ARG A 129 -5.47 -1.07 -13.70
N ALA A 130 -4.93 -2.26 -13.48
CA ALA A 130 -3.50 -2.55 -13.65
C ALA A 130 -3.31 -3.74 -14.59
N ALA A 131 -2.22 -3.72 -15.36
CA ALA A 131 -1.80 -4.84 -16.18
C ALA A 131 -0.99 -5.85 -15.36
N LEU A 132 -0.99 -7.11 -15.77
CA LEU A 132 -0.34 -8.22 -15.08
C LEU A 132 1.17 -8.03 -14.91
N GLY A 133 1.87 -7.61 -15.96
CA GLY A 133 3.33 -7.42 -15.93
C GLY A 133 3.79 -6.51 -14.78
N PRO A 134 3.27 -5.27 -14.67
CA PRO A 134 3.57 -4.39 -13.55
C PRO A 134 3.27 -4.96 -12.16
N MET A 135 2.18 -5.74 -12.00
CA MET A 135 1.85 -6.35 -10.70
C MET A 135 2.83 -7.48 -10.32
N LEU A 136 3.26 -8.28 -11.29
CA LEU A 136 4.28 -9.30 -11.08
C LEU A 136 5.66 -8.68 -10.83
N ARG A 137 6.02 -7.60 -11.53
CA ARG A 137 7.26 -6.87 -11.29
C ARG A 137 7.30 -6.34 -9.85
N GLU A 138 6.22 -5.71 -9.42
CA GLU A 138 6.10 -5.23 -8.04
C GLU A 138 6.18 -6.38 -7.02
N TYR A 139 5.50 -7.51 -7.27
CA TYR A 139 5.62 -8.71 -6.43
C TYR A 139 7.08 -9.16 -6.30
N ILE A 140 7.78 -9.36 -7.41
CA ILE A 140 9.14 -9.90 -7.42
C ILE A 140 10.10 -8.95 -6.72
N ILE A 141 10.06 -7.66 -7.06
CA ILE A 141 11.01 -6.68 -6.53
C ILE A 141 10.76 -6.41 -5.04
N SER A 142 9.50 -6.26 -4.62
CA SER A 142 9.18 -6.07 -3.19
C SER A 142 9.68 -7.22 -2.32
N GLU A 143 9.50 -8.46 -2.77
CA GLU A 143 9.97 -9.62 -2.02
C GLU A 143 11.49 -9.79 -2.08
N ALA A 144 12.15 -9.39 -3.17
CA ALA A 144 13.61 -9.35 -3.25
C ALA A 144 14.22 -8.32 -2.28
N ILE A 145 13.67 -7.09 -2.24
CA ILE A 145 14.09 -6.04 -1.29
C ILE A 145 13.89 -6.52 0.15
N HIS A 146 12.78 -7.20 0.43
CA HIS A 146 12.56 -7.81 1.75
C HIS A 146 13.61 -8.87 2.09
N ALA A 147 13.93 -9.78 1.16
CA ALA A 147 14.94 -10.82 1.35
C ALA A 147 16.36 -10.25 1.56
N LEU A 148 16.62 -9.05 1.05
CA LEU A 148 17.85 -8.28 1.31
C LEU A 148 17.84 -7.57 2.68
N ASN A 149 16.82 -7.79 3.51
CA ASN A 149 16.60 -7.15 4.81
C ASN A 149 16.43 -5.62 4.73
N ILE A 150 15.93 -5.12 3.60
CA ILE A 150 15.63 -3.71 3.41
C ILE A 150 14.14 -3.48 3.69
N PRO A 151 13.75 -2.46 4.49
CA PRO A 151 12.35 -2.16 4.75
C PRO A 151 11.55 -1.91 3.46
N THR A 152 10.43 -2.60 3.31
CA THR A 152 9.59 -2.52 2.11
C THR A 152 8.16 -2.94 2.38
N THR A 153 7.24 -2.37 1.62
CA THR A 153 5.94 -3.00 1.38
C THR A 153 6.11 -4.40 0.81
N ARG A 154 5.18 -5.30 1.12
CA ARG A 154 5.23 -6.72 0.79
C ARG A 154 4.07 -7.08 -0.12
N SER A 155 4.19 -8.18 -0.84
CA SER A 155 3.19 -8.62 -1.81
C SER A 155 2.59 -9.96 -1.40
N LEU A 156 1.30 -9.95 -1.03
CA LEU A 156 0.60 -11.14 -0.53
C LEU A 156 0.03 -12.00 -1.65
N ALA A 157 -0.51 -11.39 -2.71
CA ALA A 157 -1.09 -12.14 -3.82
C ALA A 157 -1.13 -11.30 -5.11
N VAL A 158 -1.10 -11.98 -6.26
CA VAL A 158 -1.48 -11.40 -7.54
C VAL A 158 -2.57 -12.26 -8.17
N VAL A 159 -3.64 -11.63 -8.66
CA VAL A 159 -4.74 -12.28 -9.36
C VAL A 159 -4.95 -11.64 -10.73
N LYS A 160 -5.24 -12.46 -11.76
CA LYS A 160 -5.76 -11.97 -13.04
C LYS A 160 -7.22 -11.61 -12.86
N THR A 161 -7.73 -10.63 -13.61
CA THR A 161 -9.12 -10.17 -13.52
C THR A 161 -10.07 -10.89 -14.49
N GLY A 162 -9.50 -11.52 -15.53
CA GLY A 162 -10.27 -12.01 -16.68
C GLY A 162 -10.71 -10.88 -17.63
N GLU A 163 -10.16 -9.69 -17.46
CA GLU A 163 -10.46 -8.50 -18.26
C GLU A 163 -9.20 -8.03 -19.00
N THR A 164 -9.41 -7.34 -20.12
CA THR A 164 -8.35 -6.67 -20.88
C THR A 164 -8.22 -5.24 -20.41
N VAL A 165 -6.98 -4.79 -20.19
CA VAL A 165 -6.61 -3.42 -19.85
C VAL A 165 -5.89 -2.80 -21.05
N MET A 166 -6.42 -1.70 -21.56
CA MET A 166 -5.84 -1.02 -22.73
C MET A 166 -4.70 -0.10 -22.31
N ARG A 167 -3.50 -0.34 -22.83
CA ARG A 167 -2.37 0.60 -22.80
C ARG A 167 -1.96 0.87 -24.25
N GLU A 168 -0.68 0.97 -24.54
CA GLU A 168 -0.18 0.94 -25.93
C GLU A 168 -0.67 -0.32 -26.67
N THR A 169 -0.80 -1.43 -25.95
CA THR A 169 -1.37 -2.69 -26.44
C THR A 169 -2.45 -3.22 -25.48
N PRO A 170 -3.32 -4.15 -25.93
CA PRO A 170 -4.22 -4.87 -25.05
C PRO A 170 -3.43 -5.79 -24.11
N LEU A 171 -3.57 -5.58 -22.79
CA LEU A 171 -2.86 -6.35 -21.77
C LEU A 171 -3.82 -7.09 -20.85
N ILE A 172 -3.36 -8.18 -20.25
CA ILE A 172 -4.12 -8.92 -19.24
C ILE A 172 -4.24 -8.08 -17.97
N GLY A 173 -5.46 -7.83 -17.50
CA GLY A 173 -5.72 -7.15 -16.24
C GLY A 173 -5.34 -7.98 -15.02
N ALA A 174 -4.84 -7.32 -13.99
CA ALA A 174 -4.48 -7.95 -12.73
C ALA A 174 -4.70 -7.00 -11.53
N ILE A 175 -4.78 -7.61 -10.35
CA ILE A 175 -4.80 -6.94 -9.05
C ILE A 175 -3.67 -7.52 -8.19
N LEU A 176 -2.94 -6.62 -7.53
CA LEU A 176 -1.94 -6.95 -6.51
C LEU A 176 -2.52 -6.68 -5.12
N THR A 177 -2.36 -7.62 -4.20
CA THR A 177 -2.58 -7.42 -2.76
C THR A 177 -1.27 -7.02 -2.10
N ARG A 178 -1.13 -5.72 -1.85
CA ARG A 178 0.00 -5.12 -1.15
C ARG A 178 -0.25 -5.08 0.35
N VAL A 179 0.81 -5.28 1.13
CA VAL A 179 0.82 -5.23 2.59
C VAL A 179 1.88 -4.22 3.02
N ALA A 180 1.52 -3.25 3.86
CA ALA A 180 2.45 -2.21 4.32
C ALA A 180 2.26 -1.95 5.81
N LYS A 181 3.28 -1.49 6.55
CA LYS A 181 3.03 -0.98 7.91
C LYS A 181 2.06 0.20 7.88
N SER A 182 2.17 1.05 6.86
CA SER A 182 1.19 2.08 6.54
C SER A 182 1.41 2.68 5.15
N HIS A 183 0.34 3.16 4.51
CA HIS A 183 0.40 3.95 3.27
C HIS A 183 0.47 5.47 3.49
N ILE A 184 0.69 5.94 4.72
CA ILE A 184 0.96 7.37 4.99
C ILE A 184 2.29 7.76 4.35
N ARG A 185 2.27 8.81 3.53
CA ARG A 185 3.43 9.34 2.80
C ARG A 185 3.77 10.75 3.26
N VAL A 186 4.94 11.25 2.86
CA VAL A 186 5.23 12.70 2.92
C VAL A 186 4.13 13.49 2.21
N GLY A 187 3.66 12.98 1.06
CA GLY A 187 2.52 13.51 0.32
C GLY A 187 1.20 13.61 1.11
N THR A 188 0.96 12.73 2.09
CA THR A 188 -0.24 12.77 2.95
C THR A 188 -0.20 13.99 3.88
N PHE A 189 0.99 14.31 4.43
CA PHE A 189 1.19 15.52 5.21
C PHE A 189 1.10 16.79 4.36
N GLN A 190 1.66 16.76 3.13
CA GLN A 190 1.53 17.87 2.18
C GLN A 190 0.06 18.18 1.85
N TYR A 191 -0.76 17.13 1.66
CA TYR A 191 -2.20 17.27 1.47
C TYR A 191 -2.89 17.91 2.68
N ALA A 192 -2.59 17.43 3.89
CA ALA A 192 -3.18 17.94 5.12
C ALA A 192 -2.90 19.44 5.33
N VAL A 193 -1.67 19.89 5.02
CA VAL A 193 -1.30 21.31 5.10
C VAL A 193 -2.11 22.17 4.12
N ILE A 194 -2.32 21.69 2.89
CA ILE A 194 -2.96 22.48 1.83
C ILE A 194 -4.48 22.53 1.96
N SER A 195 -5.07 21.62 2.72
CA SER A 195 -6.47 21.70 3.11
C SER A 195 -6.82 22.91 4.00
N ASP A 196 -5.83 23.75 4.37
CA ASP A 196 -5.87 24.90 5.29
C ASP A 196 -6.55 24.60 6.63
N ASP A 197 -6.59 23.31 6.98
CA ASP A 197 -7.21 22.83 8.20
C ASP A 197 -6.11 22.32 9.15
N LYS A 198 -5.64 23.22 10.02
CA LYS A 198 -4.69 22.89 11.09
C LYS A 198 -5.17 21.72 11.95
N LYS A 199 -6.49 21.49 12.07
CA LYS A 199 -7.05 20.36 12.80
C LYS A 199 -6.78 19.04 12.06
N ASN A 200 -6.90 19.00 10.74
CA ASN A 200 -6.58 17.81 9.95
C ASN A 200 -5.09 17.47 10.02
N LEU A 201 -4.22 18.48 9.94
CA LEU A 201 -2.78 18.28 10.13
C LEU A 201 -2.46 17.71 11.52
N LYS A 202 -3.04 18.30 12.59
CA LYS A 202 -2.85 17.79 13.95
C LYS A 202 -3.39 16.37 14.10
N THR A 203 -4.55 16.08 13.54
CA THR A 203 -5.18 14.76 13.62
C THR A 203 -4.32 13.70 12.92
N LEU A 204 -3.80 14.00 11.72
CA LEU A 204 -2.87 13.12 11.01
C LEU A 204 -1.56 12.94 11.77
N PHE A 205 -1.05 14.01 12.37
CA PHE A 205 0.15 13.96 13.21
C PHE A 205 -0.05 13.03 14.41
N ASP A 206 -1.09 13.26 15.22
CA ASP A 206 -1.40 12.46 16.41
C ASP A 206 -1.61 10.98 16.01
N TYR A 207 -2.34 10.73 14.93
CA TYR A 207 -2.56 9.39 14.38
C TYR A 207 -1.25 8.71 13.98
N THR A 208 -0.36 9.44 13.29
CA THR A 208 0.95 8.92 12.84
C THR A 208 1.84 8.58 14.03
N VAL A 209 1.88 9.46 15.05
CA VAL A 209 2.62 9.25 16.30
C VAL A 209 2.12 7.99 17.01
N ASP A 210 0.81 7.91 17.27
CA ASP A 210 0.21 6.79 17.99
C ASP A 210 0.42 5.46 17.26
N ARG A 211 0.37 5.47 15.92
CA ARG A 211 0.52 4.26 15.10
C ARG A 211 1.96 3.78 14.98
N HIS A 212 2.90 4.68 14.72
CA HIS A 212 4.27 4.30 14.32
C HIS A 212 5.33 4.62 15.37
N TYR A 213 5.12 5.67 16.16
CA TYR A 213 6.14 6.25 17.01
C TYR A 213 5.62 6.61 18.41
N PRO A 214 4.94 5.71 19.13
CA PRO A 214 4.30 6.06 20.40
C PRO A 214 5.28 6.62 21.44
N HIS A 215 6.56 6.26 21.35
CA HIS A 215 7.63 6.78 22.20
C HIS A 215 7.87 8.29 22.08
N ILE A 216 7.42 8.97 21.02
CA ILE A 216 7.58 10.42 20.86
C ILE A 216 6.40 11.23 21.42
N LYS A 217 5.30 10.57 21.82
CA LYS A 217 4.07 11.22 22.29
C LYS A 217 4.30 12.14 23.48
N ASP A 218 5.12 11.69 24.43
CA ASP A 218 5.43 12.41 25.67
C ASP A 218 6.68 13.30 25.54
N SER A 219 7.23 13.46 24.33
CA SER A 219 8.35 14.36 24.10
C SER A 219 7.93 15.82 24.31
N LYS A 220 8.89 16.66 24.72
CA LYS A 220 8.74 18.13 24.75
C LYS A 220 8.60 18.74 23.36
N THR A 221 9.10 18.05 22.31
CA THR A 221 9.12 18.54 20.92
C THR A 221 8.68 17.44 19.94
N PRO A 222 7.45 16.90 20.07
CA PRO A 222 7.04 15.67 19.39
C PRO A 222 7.01 15.82 17.86
N ALA A 223 6.69 17.02 17.36
CA ALA A 223 6.75 17.30 15.91
C ALA A 223 8.17 17.27 15.35
N LEU A 224 9.13 17.85 16.07
CA LEU A 224 10.54 17.83 15.68
C LEU A 224 11.10 16.40 15.75
N ASP A 225 10.72 15.64 16.77
CA ASP A 225 11.20 14.28 16.94
C ASP A 225 10.60 13.31 15.92
N LEU A 226 9.35 13.55 15.47
CA LEU A 226 8.79 12.84 14.32
C LEU A 226 9.64 13.09 13.07
N ILE A 227 9.96 14.35 12.78
CA ILE A 227 10.78 14.71 11.60
C ILE A 227 12.15 14.04 11.68
N LYS A 228 12.85 14.11 12.83
CA LYS A 228 14.15 13.45 13.02
C LYS A 228 14.05 11.94 12.79
N THR A 229 13.04 11.29 13.36
CA THR A 229 12.81 9.85 13.20
C THR A 229 12.58 9.47 11.73
N VAL A 230 11.80 10.26 11.00
CA VAL A 230 11.53 10.04 9.57
C VAL A 230 12.80 10.26 8.75
N ILE A 231 13.59 11.30 9.04
CA ILE A 231 14.89 11.54 8.40
C ILE A 231 15.81 10.33 8.59
N GLU A 232 16.00 9.86 9.82
CA GLU A 232 16.87 8.71 10.12
C GLU A 232 16.45 7.46 9.35
N LYS A 233 15.15 7.17 9.30
CA LYS A 233 14.60 6.05 8.55
C LYS A 233 14.83 6.17 7.05
N GLN A 234 14.55 7.34 6.47
CA GLN A 234 14.72 7.59 5.04
C GLN A 234 16.19 7.57 4.64
N THR A 235 17.08 8.16 5.44
CA THR A 235 18.53 8.07 5.24
C THR A 235 19.00 6.62 5.25
N LYS A 236 18.58 5.83 6.25
CA LYS A 236 18.93 4.40 6.30
C LYS A 236 18.41 3.65 5.07
N LEU A 237 17.16 3.90 4.67
CA LEU A 237 16.55 3.25 3.52
C LEU A 237 17.32 3.54 2.22
N VAL A 238 17.63 4.81 1.94
CA VAL A 238 18.38 5.21 0.75
C VAL A 238 19.81 4.66 0.77
N VAL A 239 20.48 4.66 1.94
CA VAL A 239 21.80 4.03 2.08
C VAL A 239 21.73 2.54 1.76
N ASP A 240 20.71 1.84 2.25
CA ASP A 240 20.52 0.41 1.98
C ASP A 240 20.19 0.17 0.48
N TRP A 241 19.46 1.05 -0.20
CA TRP A 241 19.29 1.01 -1.67
C TRP A 241 20.61 1.16 -2.41
N MET A 242 21.43 2.15 -2.04
CA MET A 242 22.73 2.39 -2.66
C MET A 242 23.66 1.17 -2.53
N ARG A 243 23.65 0.50 -1.37
CA ARG A 243 24.48 -0.69 -1.10
C ARG A 243 24.17 -1.87 -2.02
N VAL A 244 22.92 -2.01 -2.47
CA VAL A 244 22.47 -3.13 -3.31
C VAL A 244 22.26 -2.71 -4.76
N GLY A 245 22.65 -1.49 -5.14
CA GLY A 245 22.43 -0.97 -6.49
C GLY A 245 20.96 -0.88 -6.89
N PHE A 246 20.05 -0.67 -5.93
CA PHE A 246 18.62 -0.51 -6.21
C PHE A 246 18.31 0.92 -6.64
N ILE A 247 17.65 1.06 -7.79
CA ILE A 247 17.21 2.33 -8.37
C ILE A 247 15.69 2.37 -8.30
N HIS A 248 15.13 3.27 -7.47
CA HIS A 248 13.68 3.42 -7.32
C HIS A 248 13.02 4.02 -8.57
N GLY A 249 13.72 4.93 -9.26
CA GLY A 249 13.27 5.61 -10.49
C GLY A 249 12.29 6.77 -10.28
N VAL A 250 11.47 6.76 -9.22
CA VAL A 250 10.46 7.81 -8.97
C VAL A 250 10.36 8.20 -7.50
N MET A 251 11.34 8.96 -7.00
CA MET A 251 11.38 9.45 -5.61
C MET A 251 10.56 10.73 -5.39
N ASN A 252 9.33 10.75 -5.91
CA ASN A 252 8.37 11.82 -5.62
C ASN A 252 7.92 11.75 -4.15
N THR A 253 7.47 12.86 -3.57
CA THR A 253 7.08 12.88 -2.14
C THR A 253 5.86 12.02 -1.82
N ASP A 254 5.01 11.71 -2.81
CA ASP A 254 3.91 10.75 -2.68
C ASP A 254 4.37 9.28 -2.66
N ASN A 255 5.64 9.00 -2.99
CA ASN A 255 6.24 7.66 -2.92
C ASN A 255 7.20 7.50 -1.72
N MET A 256 7.28 8.49 -0.82
CA MET A 256 8.12 8.42 0.37
C MET A 256 7.26 8.08 1.60
N ALA A 257 7.30 6.82 2.06
CA ALA A 257 6.49 6.37 3.17
C ALA A 257 7.01 6.89 4.53
N ILE A 258 6.11 7.32 5.41
CA ILE A 258 6.48 7.78 6.76
C ILE A 258 6.96 6.63 7.65
N SER A 259 6.60 5.37 7.32
CA SER A 259 7.11 4.17 7.98
C SER A 259 8.58 3.87 7.66
N GLY A 260 9.15 4.51 6.63
CA GLY A 260 10.48 4.23 6.11
C GLY A 260 10.55 2.93 5.28
N GLU A 261 9.45 2.52 4.67
CA GLU A 261 9.39 1.37 3.76
C GLU A 261 9.56 1.82 2.29
N THR A 262 10.25 1.00 1.49
CA THR A 262 10.21 1.08 0.02
C THR A 262 8.77 0.80 -0.45
N ILE A 263 8.23 1.67 -1.32
CA ILE A 263 6.84 1.61 -1.79
C ILE A 263 6.74 2.04 -3.25
N ASP A 264 5.75 1.51 -3.98
CA ASP A 264 5.44 1.91 -5.36
C ASP A 264 6.54 1.61 -6.39
N TYR A 265 6.73 0.32 -6.62
CA TYR A 265 7.62 -0.29 -7.61
C TYR A 265 7.17 -0.04 -9.07
N GLY A 266 7.34 1.20 -9.52
CA GLY A 266 7.12 1.64 -10.89
C GLY A 266 8.30 1.24 -11.80
N PRO A 267 9.01 2.20 -12.42
CA PRO A 267 10.18 1.95 -13.24
C PRO A 267 11.45 1.77 -12.38
N CYS A 268 11.41 0.83 -11.44
CA CYS A 268 12.55 0.50 -10.60
C CYS A 268 13.42 -0.58 -11.25
N ALA A 269 14.70 -0.60 -10.89
CA ALA A 269 15.69 -1.52 -11.43
C ALA A 269 16.75 -1.85 -10.37
N PHE A 270 17.46 -2.96 -10.58
CA PHE A 270 18.75 -3.20 -9.94
C PHE A 270 19.84 -2.97 -10.99
N MET A 271 20.95 -2.40 -10.56
CA MET A 271 22.11 -2.13 -11.40
C MET A 271 22.82 -3.45 -11.75
N ASP A 272 22.82 -3.82 -13.03
CA ASP A 272 23.54 -5.03 -13.50
C ASP A 272 25.05 -4.78 -13.57
N THR A 273 25.44 -3.70 -14.24
CA THR A 273 26.82 -3.19 -14.30
C THR A 273 26.87 -1.84 -13.62
N TYR A 274 27.92 -1.60 -12.83
CA TYR A 274 28.07 -0.36 -12.08
C TYR A 274 28.08 0.88 -13.01
N ASP A 275 27.11 1.78 -12.81
CA ASP A 275 26.92 3.02 -13.57
C ASP A 275 26.33 4.11 -12.63
N PRO A 276 27.18 4.94 -11.98
CA PRO A 276 26.79 5.86 -10.91
C PRO A 276 26.16 7.18 -11.35
#